data_AF-G8LTT0-F1
#
_entry.id   AF-G8LTT0-F1
#
_cell.length_a   1.000
_cell.length_b   1.000
_cell.length_c   1.000
_cell.angle_alpha   90.00
_cell.angle_beta   90.00
_cell.angle_gamma   90.00
#
_symmetry.space_group_name_H-M   'P 1'
#
loop_
_entity.id
_entity.type
_entity.pdbx_description
1 polymer ?
#
loop_
_entity_poly.entity_id
_entity_poly.type
_entity_poly.pdbx_seq_one_letter_code
_entity_poly.pdbx_strand_id
1 'polypeptide(L)'
;MGREKNDDLEFLEVLRMVAPGTPLREGLESILKARTRALIVIGDSQEVLNLVDGGFFINKEYSQAYLYELAKMDGAIVLSKDLKRILYANAMLTQDTSIYTDETGTRHKTASRVSKQTGEVVICISQRRNIITLYKGSRKYVLKDTSAILTKANQALNTLEKYRNVMDNAIKNLSVLEFEDIVTLDDVAYVIQRIEMVMRVAAEMERYICELGKEARLLTMQLNELLANVESDELLIIEDYMKENLNSTAEQIREELRKLSFGELMDISNICRIIGFDTDVNTFDTAIFPRGYRLLSKIPRVPLHVIRNLVEKFLNFQGIINASIGELDEVEGIGEARARIIKEGLRRVQEQLFLDSRRI
;
A
#
# COMPACT_ATOMS: atom_id res chain seq x y z
N MET A 1 -15.97 -10.70 1.63
CA MET A 1 -15.10 -9.58 2.05
C MET A 1 -14.26 -9.84 3.31
N GLY A 2 -14.81 -10.38 4.41
CA GLY A 2 -14.00 -10.65 5.63
C GLY A 2 -13.00 -11.82 5.53
N ARG A 3 -13.39 -12.94 4.90
CA ARG A 3 -12.49 -14.11 4.70
C ARG A 3 -11.35 -13.84 3.71
N GLU A 4 -11.63 -13.20 2.58
CA GLU A 4 -10.60 -12.90 1.56
C GLU A 4 -9.52 -11.95 2.09
N LYS A 5 -9.88 -10.90 2.85
CA LYS A 5 -8.90 -10.02 3.50
C LYS A 5 -8.03 -10.78 4.52
N ASN A 6 -8.60 -11.71 5.27
CA ASN A 6 -7.84 -12.50 6.24
C ASN A 6 -6.89 -13.50 5.56
N ASP A 7 -7.35 -14.16 4.49
CA ASP A 7 -6.52 -15.08 3.71
C ASP A 7 -5.37 -14.36 2.99
N ASP A 8 -5.56 -13.10 2.58
CA ASP A 8 -4.51 -12.25 2.01
C ASP A 8 -3.47 -11.84 3.05
N LEU A 9 -3.89 -11.50 4.27
CA LEU A 9 -2.99 -11.21 5.38
C LEU A 9 -2.17 -12.43 5.79
N GLU A 10 -2.81 -13.59 5.94
CA GLU A 10 -2.10 -14.85 6.25
C GLU A 10 -1.07 -15.20 5.17
N PHE A 11 -1.41 -14.99 3.89
CA PHE A 11 -0.48 -15.27 2.81
C PHE A 11 0.68 -14.27 2.76
N LEU A 12 0.44 -12.99 3.09
CA LEU A 12 1.51 -12.00 3.23
C LEU A 12 2.50 -12.36 4.34
N GLU A 13 2.04 -12.94 5.45
CA GLU A 13 2.94 -13.47 6.49
C GLU A 13 3.84 -14.59 5.97
N VAL A 14 3.28 -15.49 5.15
CA VAL A 14 4.06 -16.55 4.48
C VAL A 14 5.11 -15.95 3.55
N LEU A 15 4.77 -14.91 2.76
CA LEU A 15 5.74 -14.25 1.90
C LEU A 15 6.85 -13.56 2.69
N ARG A 16 6.52 -12.90 3.82
CA ARG A 16 7.52 -12.30 4.73
C ARG A 16 8.48 -13.33 5.30
N MET A 17 7.98 -14.53 5.62
CA MET A 17 8.80 -15.64 6.14
C MET A 17 9.89 -16.10 5.15
N VAL A 18 9.62 -16.01 3.85
CA VAL A 18 10.55 -16.40 2.78
C VAL A 18 11.08 -15.21 1.98
N ALA A 19 10.96 -14.00 2.53
CA ALA A 19 11.43 -12.79 1.87
C ALA A 19 12.98 -12.72 1.86
N PRO A 20 13.59 -12.06 0.87
CA PRO A 20 15.03 -11.84 0.82
C PRO A 20 15.61 -11.24 2.11
N GLY A 21 16.78 -11.76 2.51
CA GLY A 21 17.46 -11.45 3.77
C GLY A 21 16.93 -12.18 5.01
N THR A 22 15.95 -13.08 4.87
CA THR A 22 15.56 -14.02 5.92
C THR A 22 16.46 -15.26 5.91
N PRO A 23 16.72 -15.88 7.08
CA PRO A 23 17.50 -17.11 7.13
C PRO A 23 16.91 -18.26 6.31
N LEU A 24 15.58 -18.34 6.20
CA LEU A 24 14.92 -19.33 5.38
C LEU A 24 15.17 -19.08 3.88
N ARG A 25 14.96 -17.85 3.40
CA ARG A 25 15.17 -17.51 1.99
C ARG A 25 16.60 -17.77 1.53
N GLU A 26 17.59 -17.39 2.33
CA GLU A 26 19.02 -17.63 2.01
C GLU A 26 19.33 -19.13 1.89
N GLY A 27 18.75 -19.96 2.77
CA GLY A 27 18.85 -21.41 2.69
C GLY A 27 18.18 -21.98 1.42
N LEU A 28 16.98 -21.53 1.10
CA LEU A 28 16.25 -21.94 -0.12
C LEU A 28 17.01 -21.53 -1.39
N GLU A 29 17.57 -20.32 -1.43
CA GLU A 29 18.39 -19.86 -2.55
C GLU A 29 19.68 -20.67 -2.71
N SER A 30 20.29 -21.09 -1.60
CA SER A 30 21.50 -21.92 -1.63
C SER A 30 21.21 -23.29 -2.23
N ILE A 31 20.07 -23.91 -1.86
CA ILE A 31 19.59 -25.16 -2.45
C ILE A 31 19.31 -24.98 -3.95
N LEU A 32 18.64 -23.89 -4.31
CA LEU A 32 18.30 -23.56 -5.70
C LEU A 32 19.56 -23.37 -6.56
N LYS A 33 20.53 -22.57 -6.09
CA LYS A 33 21.82 -22.29 -6.77
C LYS A 33 22.64 -23.56 -6.96
N ALA A 34 22.63 -24.46 -5.97
CA ALA A 34 23.27 -25.78 -6.08
C ALA A 34 22.51 -26.77 -6.98
N ARG A 35 21.42 -26.33 -7.63
CA ARG A 35 20.55 -27.17 -8.47
C ARG A 35 20.10 -28.43 -7.74
N THR A 36 19.79 -28.29 -6.46
CA THR A 36 19.25 -29.39 -5.64
C THR A 36 17.73 -29.27 -5.55
N ARG A 37 17.07 -30.39 -5.27
CA ARG A 37 15.61 -30.46 -5.08
C ARG A 37 15.31 -30.49 -3.58
N ALA A 38 14.20 -29.91 -3.16
CA ALA A 38 13.79 -29.96 -1.76
C ALA A 38 12.27 -29.99 -1.63
N LEU A 39 11.79 -30.64 -0.59
CA LEU A 39 10.42 -30.58 -0.10
C LEU A 39 10.50 -30.24 1.39
N ILE A 40 9.99 -29.09 1.79
CA ILE A 40 10.15 -28.56 3.15
C ILE A 40 8.76 -28.23 3.69
N VAL A 41 8.41 -28.77 4.86
CA VAL A 41 7.18 -28.45 5.58
C VAL A 41 7.53 -27.57 6.77
N ILE A 42 6.78 -26.49 6.98
CA ILE A 42 6.97 -25.58 8.11
C ILE A 42 5.75 -25.73 9.01
N GLY A 43 5.94 -26.43 10.12
CA GLY A 43 4.86 -26.76 11.05
C GLY A 43 5.20 -28.02 11.83
N ASP A 44 4.95 -27.95 13.13
CA ASP A 44 5.14 -29.02 14.11
C ASP A 44 3.83 -29.44 14.76
N SER A 45 2.71 -29.19 14.08
CA SER A 45 1.40 -29.68 14.49
C SER A 45 1.37 -31.21 14.46
N GLN A 46 0.53 -31.81 15.32
CA GLN A 46 0.35 -33.26 15.35
C GLN A 46 -0.09 -33.79 13.97
N GLU A 47 -0.86 -33.00 13.23
CA GLU A 47 -1.29 -33.31 11.87
C GLU A 47 -0.10 -33.48 10.92
N VAL A 48 0.91 -32.59 10.96
CA VAL A 48 2.12 -32.73 10.14
C VAL A 48 2.94 -33.93 10.60
N LEU A 49 3.15 -34.08 11.91
CA LEU A 49 3.98 -35.15 12.46
C LEU A 49 3.40 -36.54 12.19
N ASN A 50 2.07 -36.69 12.16
CA ASN A 50 1.41 -37.94 11.80
C ASN A 50 1.59 -38.33 10.32
N LEU A 51 1.95 -37.38 9.44
CA LEU A 51 2.24 -37.66 8.03
C LEU A 51 3.71 -38.06 7.82
N VAL A 52 4.58 -37.90 8.82
CA VAL A 52 5.99 -38.22 8.71
C VAL A 52 6.19 -39.73 8.88
N ASP A 53 6.67 -40.37 7.83
CA ASP A 53 7.07 -41.77 7.83
C ASP A 53 8.59 -41.90 7.57
N GLY A 54 9.26 -42.64 8.45
CA GLY A 54 10.71 -42.82 8.44
C GLY A 54 11.52 -41.53 8.61
N GLY A 55 12.70 -41.50 7.96
CA GLY A 55 13.66 -40.39 8.07
C GLY A 55 14.42 -40.33 9.39
N PHE A 56 15.15 -39.23 9.58
CA PHE A 56 15.95 -38.98 10.78
C PHE A 56 15.30 -37.89 11.62
N PHE A 57 15.07 -38.17 12.90
CA PHE A 57 14.75 -37.14 13.88
C PHE A 57 16.02 -36.36 14.23
N ILE A 58 16.05 -35.10 13.81
CA ILE A 58 17.21 -34.20 13.91
C ILE A 58 17.10 -33.33 15.17
N ASN A 59 15.96 -32.67 15.37
CA ASN A 59 15.64 -31.77 16.47
C ASN A 59 16.76 -30.76 16.83
N LYS A 60 17.44 -30.22 15.81
CA LYS A 60 18.53 -29.24 15.96
C LYS A 60 18.03 -27.83 15.70
N GLU A 61 18.73 -26.84 16.25
CA GLU A 61 18.50 -25.44 15.90
C GLU A 61 18.68 -25.21 14.39
N TYR A 62 17.87 -24.30 13.85
CA TYR A 62 17.89 -23.94 12.45
C TYR A 62 19.19 -23.23 12.10
N SER A 63 19.79 -23.66 10.99
CA SER A 63 20.87 -22.98 10.32
C SER A 63 20.70 -23.16 8.82
N GLN A 64 21.02 -22.11 8.05
CA GLN A 64 21.04 -22.16 6.59
C GLN A 64 21.92 -23.29 6.07
N ALA A 65 23.09 -23.49 6.68
CA ALA A 65 24.02 -24.55 6.32
C ALA A 65 23.42 -25.93 6.58
N TYR A 66 22.74 -26.12 7.71
CA TYR A 66 22.06 -27.39 7.99
C TYR A 66 20.92 -27.66 7.02
N LEU A 67 20.08 -26.66 6.73
CA LEU A 67 19.01 -26.80 5.75
C LEU A 67 19.58 -27.20 4.38
N TYR A 68 20.65 -26.53 3.96
CA TYR A 68 21.33 -26.79 2.70
C TYR A 68 21.92 -28.20 2.60
N GLU A 69 22.64 -28.65 3.64
CA GLU A 69 23.25 -29.98 3.67
C GLU A 69 22.20 -31.09 3.72
N LEU A 70 21.17 -30.94 4.56
CA LEU A 70 20.10 -31.92 4.68
C LEU A 70 19.24 -32.01 3.41
N ALA A 71 19.11 -30.91 2.65
CA ALA A 71 18.39 -30.91 1.39
C ALA A 71 19.07 -31.71 0.27
N LYS A 72 20.33 -32.11 0.44
CA LYS A 72 21.01 -33.04 -0.48
C LYS A 72 20.49 -34.47 -0.35
N MET A 73 19.87 -34.80 0.78
CA MET A 73 19.19 -36.08 0.99
C MET A 73 17.87 -36.10 0.20
N ASP A 74 17.39 -37.29 -0.11
CA ASP A 74 16.03 -37.45 -0.63
C ASP A 74 14.98 -37.25 0.47
N GLY A 75 13.70 -37.18 0.09
CA GLY A 75 12.59 -37.00 1.03
C GLY A 75 12.28 -35.54 1.37
N ALA A 76 11.60 -35.35 2.49
CA ALA A 76 11.16 -34.09 3.03
C ALA A 76 11.97 -33.67 4.26
N ILE A 77 12.02 -32.36 4.48
CA ILE A 77 12.53 -31.73 5.70
C ILE A 77 11.34 -31.11 6.43
N VAL A 78 11.25 -31.32 7.74
CA VAL A 78 10.20 -30.69 8.57
C VAL A 78 10.86 -29.68 9.50
N LEU A 79 10.41 -28.45 9.45
CA LEU A 79 10.83 -27.34 10.30
C LEU A 79 9.76 -27.05 11.35
N SER A 80 10.17 -26.56 12.52
CA SER A 80 9.22 -26.04 13.52
C SER A 80 8.47 -24.82 12.96
N LYS A 81 7.25 -24.58 13.47
CA LYS A 81 6.41 -23.46 13.02
C LYS A 81 7.06 -22.09 13.20
N ASP A 82 7.89 -21.95 14.23
CA ASP A 82 8.66 -20.74 14.53
C ASP A 82 10.00 -20.64 13.78
N LEU A 83 10.29 -21.60 12.89
CA LEU A 83 11.52 -21.73 12.11
C LEU A 83 12.82 -21.81 12.93
N LYS A 84 12.73 -22.10 14.23
CA LYS A 84 13.92 -22.20 15.08
C LYS A 84 14.57 -23.57 15.04
N ARG A 85 13.89 -24.61 14.59
CA ARG A 85 14.42 -25.98 14.60
C ARG A 85 14.14 -26.74 13.31
N ILE A 86 15.09 -27.60 12.94
CA ILE A 86 14.93 -28.65 11.94
C ILE A 86 14.57 -29.93 12.70
N LEU A 87 13.35 -30.42 12.53
CA LEU A 87 12.79 -31.55 13.27
C LEU A 87 13.14 -32.87 12.58
N TYR A 88 12.89 -32.96 11.29
CA TYR A 88 13.13 -34.17 10.50
C TYR A 88 13.83 -33.86 9.19
N ALA A 89 14.62 -34.82 8.70
CA ALA A 89 15.17 -34.82 7.35
C ALA A 89 15.10 -36.23 6.77
N ASN A 90 15.04 -36.33 5.44
CA ASN A 90 14.82 -37.59 4.72
C ASN A 90 13.54 -38.32 5.15
N ALA A 91 12.51 -37.55 5.50
CA ALA A 91 11.19 -38.08 5.82
C ALA A 91 10.40 -38.36 4.53
N MET A 92 9.61 -39.42 4.51
CA MET A 92 8.53 -39.57 3.53
C MET A 92 7.26 -38.96 4.11
N LEU A 93 6.53 -38.17 3.32
CA LEU A 93 5.24 -37.62 3.75
C LEU A 93 4.11 -38.48 3.19
N THR A 94 3.29 -39.06 4.06
CA THR A 94 2.15 -39.91 3.67
C THR A 94 0.88 -39.08 3.54
N GLN A 95 0.71 -38.39 2.41
CA GLN A 95 -0.48 -37.56 2.15
C GLN A 95 -1.73 -38.36 1.76
N ASP A 96 -2.92 -37.81 2.04
CA ASP A 96 -4.18 -38.34 1.50
C ASP A 96 -4.26 -38.12 -0.02
N THR A 97 -4.31 -39.22 -0.76
CA THR A 97 -4.38 -39.22 -2.23
C THR A 97 -5.74 -38.81 -2.80
N SER A 98 -6.80 -38.82 -1.98
CA SER A 98 -8.14 -38.36 -2.37
C SER A 98 -8.20 -36.85 -2.56
N ILE A 99 -7.30 -36.10 -1.92
CA ILE A 99 -7.20 -34.65 -2.04
C ILE A 99 -6.82 -34.27 -3.46
N TYR A 100 -7.67 -33.46 -4.10
CA TYR A 100 -7.50 -32.97 -5.45
C TYR A 100 -6.27 -32.05 -5.59
N THR A 101 -5.51 -32.23 -6.67
CA THR A 101 -4.37 -31.37 -7.02
C THR A 101 -4.13 -31.36 -8.53
N ASP A 102 -3.91 -30.18 -9.09
CA ASP A 102 -3.53 -29.97 -10.49
C ASP A 102 -2.01 -30.08 -10.70
N GLU A 103 -1.24 -30.34 -9.64
CA GLU A 103 0.21 -30.35 -9.71
C GLU A 103 0.75 -31.56 -10.48
N THR A 104 1.86 -31.34 -11.18
CA THR A 104 2.59 -32.36 -11.92
C THR A 104 3.89 -32.70 -11.21
N GLY A 105 4.21 -34.00 -11.14
CA GLY A 105 5.37 -34.51 -10.39
C GLY A 105 5.07 -34.82 -8.93
N THR A 106 5.69 -35.89 -8.41
CA THR A 106 5.38 -36.46 -7.10
C THR A 106 5.57 -35.47 -5.93
N ARG A 107 6.65 -34.67 -5.94
CA ARG A 107 6.90 -33.66 -4.89
C ARG A 107 5.90 -32.52 -4.89
N HIS A 108 5.56 -31.95 -6.05
CA HIS A 108 4.57 -30.87 -6.11
C HIS A 108 3.16 -31.37 -5.72
N LYS A 109 2.79 -32.61 -6.13
CA LYS A 109 1.56 -33.26 -5.67
C LYS A 109 1.55 -33.45 -4.14
N THR A 110 2.66 -33.92 -3.58
CA THR A 110 2.83 -34.07 -2.12
C THR A 110 2.70 -32.73 -1.42
N ALA A 111 3.43 -31.70 -1.89
CA ALA A 111 3.41 -30.36 -1.31
C ALA A 111 2.00 -29.76 -1.30
N SER A 112 1.30 -29.84 -2.44
CA SER A 112 -0.07 -29.35 -2.57
C SER A 112 -1.04 -30.07 -1.64
N ARG A 113 -0.97 -31.40 -1.55
CA ARG A 113 -1.88 -32.20 -0.71
C ARG A 113 -1.59 -32.02 0.78
N VAL A 114 -0.33 -32.07 1.20
CA VAL A 114 0.07 -31.86 2.60
C VAL A 114 -0.35 -30.46 3.06
N SER A 115 -0.11 -29.44 2.25
CA SER A 115 -0.55 -28.05 2.53
C SER A 115 -2.07 -27.95 2.69
N LYS A 116 -2.87 -28.61 1.82
CA LYS A 116 -4.33 -28.61 1.93
C LYS A 116 -4.83 -29.41 3.14
N GLN A 117 -4.16 -30.52 3.46
CA GLN A 117 -4.56 -31.43 4.53
C GLN A 117 -4.29 -30.86 5.91
N THR A 118 -3.13 -30.21 6.09
CA THR A 118 -2.66 -29.70 7.39
C THR A 118 -2.89 -28.20 7.56
N GLY A 119 -3.18 -27.48 6.47
CA GLY A 119 -3.20 -26.03 6.47
C GLY A 119 -1.83 -25.38 6.69
N GLU A 120 -0.75 -26.14 6.84
CA GLU A 120 0.60 -25.61 7.07
C GLU A 120 1.34 -25.24 5.77
N VAL A 121 2.42 -24.48 5.88
CA VAL A 121 3.19 -24.03 4.72
C VAL A 121 4.08 -25.16 4.21
N VAL A 122 4.00 -25.45 2.91
CA VAL A 122 4.89 -26.41 2.25
C VAL A 122 5.63 -25.75 1.10
N ILE A 123 6.95 -25.91 1.08
CA ILE A 123 7.85 -25.34 0.08
C ILE A 123 8.42 -26.47 -0.78
N CYS A 124 8.35 -26.32 -2.09
CA CYS A 124 8.92 -27.26 -3.04
C CYS A 124 9.90 -26.55 -3.97
N ILE A 125 11.12 -27.09 -4.08
CA ILE A 125 12.17 -26.59 -4.98
C ILE A 125 12.28 -27.55 -6.17
N SER A 126 12.05 -27.03 -7.37
CA SER A 126 12.18 -27.78 -8.61
C SER A 126 13.54 -27.54 -9.25
N GLN A 127 14.41 -28.56 -9.19
CA GLN A 127 15.73 -28.51 -9.83
C GLN A 127 15.63 -28.22 -11.34
N ARG A 128 14.72 -28.89 -12.07
CA ARG A 128 14.62 -28.74 -13.53
C ARG A 128 14.13 -27.35 -13.95
N ARG A 129 13.16 -26.81 -13.22
CA ARG A 129 12.57 -25.49 -13.53
C ARG A 129 13.34 -24.34 -12.89
N ASN A 130 14.23 -24.63 -11.95
CA ASN A 130 14.96 -23.65 -11.14
C ASN A 130 14.01 -22.63 -10.48
N ILE A 131 12.93 -23.13 -9.87
CA ILE A 131 11.93 -22.30 -9.17
C ILE A 131 11.65 -22.85 -7.77
N ILE A 132 11.29 -21.95 -6.86
CA ILE A 132 10.77 -22.26 -5.52
C ILE A 132 9.25 -22.02 -5.56
N THR A 133 8.46 -23.00 -5.12
CA THR A 133 7.00 -22.90 -5.05
C THR A 133 6.53 -23.07 -3.61
N LEU A 134 5.68 -22.16 -3.17
CA LEU A 134 5.01 -22.18 -1.86
C LEU A 134 3.58 -22.68 -2.03
N TYR A 135 3.13 -23.47 -1.06
CA TYR A 135 1.76 -23.92 -0.90
C TYR A 135 1.29 -23.57 0.52
N LYS A 136 0.10 -22.98 0.63
CA LYS A 136 -0.59 -22.70 1.91
C LYS A 136 -2.09 -22.89 1.68
N GLY A 137 -2.67 -23.92 2.27
CA GLY A 137 -4.04 -24.34 1.97
C GLY A 137 -4.23 -24.59 0.48
N SER A 138 -5.20 -23.89 -0.14
CA SER A 138 -5.48 -23.95 -1.58
C SER A 138 -4.61 -23.01 -2.43
N ARG A 139 -3.84 -22.09 -1.81
CA ARG A 139 -3.02 -21.10 -2.52
C ARG A 139 -1.69 -21.70 -2.94
N LYS A 140 -1.25 -21.30 -4.13
CA LYS A 140 0.05 -21.61 -4.72
C LYS A 140 0.72 -20.33 -5.15
N TYR A 141 2.00 -20.18 -4.82
CA TYR A 141 2.79 -19.03 -5.25
C TYR A 141 4.18 -19.47 -5.69
N VAL A 142 4.60 -19.03 -6.87
CA VAL A 142 5.97 -19.26 -7.34
C VAL A 142 6.80 -18.05 -6.94
N LEU A 143 7.79 -18.27 -6.08
CA LEU A 143 8.70 -17.21 -5.68
C LEU A 143 9.47 -16.73 -6.91
N LYS A 144 9.39 -15.43 -7.15
CA LYS A 144 10.14 -14.78 -8.21
C LYS A 144 11.60 -14.62 -7.79
N ASP A 145 12.44 -14.40 -8.79
CA ASP A 145 13.82 -14.01 -8.58
C ASP A 145 13.87 -12.59 -8.00
N THR A 146 14.77 -12.38 -7.03
CA THR A 146 14.92 -11.12 -6.32
C THR A 146 15.25 -9.97 -7.27
N SER A 147 16.10 -10.20 -8.29
CA SER A 147 16.45 -9.18 -9.29
C SER A 147 15.25 -8.80 -10.15
N ALA A 148 14.42 -9.77 -10.53
CA ALA A 148 13.20 -9.53 -11.31
C ALA A 148 12.18 -8.69 -10.53
N ILE A 149 12.02 -8.93 -9.22
CA ILE A 149 11.16 -8.11 -8.35
C ILE A 149 11.74 -6.70 -8.24
N LEU A 150 13.05 -6.56 -7.99
CA LEU A 150 13.74 -5.26 -7.92
C LEU A 150 13.57 -4.45 -9.21
N THR A 151 13.70 -5.06 -10.39
CA THR A 151 13.49 -4.36 -11.66
C THR A 151 12.08 -3.79 -11.77
N LYS A 152 11.05 -4.57 -11.42
CA LYS A 152 9.66 -4.10 -11.43
C LYS A 152 9.40 -3.01 -10.40
N ALA A 153 9.95 -3.16 -9.20
CA ALA A 153 9.82 -2.15 -8.14
C ALA A 153 10.44 -0.80 -8.57
N ASN A 154 11.62 -0.82 -9.20
CA ASN A 154 12.23 0.40 -9.73
C ASN A 154 11.40 1.03 -10.87
N GLN A 155 10.78 0.22 -11.74
CA GLN A 155 9.87 0.73 -12.78
C GLN A 155 8.62 1.41 -12.19
N ALA A 156 8.03 0.78 -11.18
CA ALA A 156 6.87 1.34 -10.47
C ALA A 156 7.25 2.61 -9.70
N LEU A 157 8.42 2.66 -9.05
CA LEU A 157 8.94 3.86 -8.40
C LEU A 157 9.13 5.02 -9.38
N ASN A 158 9.76 4.77 -10.53
CA ASN A 158 9.92 5.78 -11.58
C ASN A 158 8.57 6.29 -12.12
N THR A 159 7.55 5.44 -12.13
CA THR A 159 6.18 5.82 -12.53
C THR A 159 5.54 6.69 -11.45
N LEU A 160 5.71 6.30 -10.18
CA LEU A 160 5.24 7.05 -9.03
C LEU A 160 5.83 8.45 -8.98
N GLU A 161 7.13 8.61 -9.22
CA GLU A 161 7.80 9.92 -9.28
C GLU A 161 7.17 10.82 -10.37
N LYS A 162 6.90 10.26 -11.55
CA LYS A 162 6.24 11.02 -12.63
C LYS A 162 4.82 11.44 -12.27
N TYR A 163 4.04 10.53 -11.67
CA TYR A 163 2.68 10.83 -11.24
C TYR A 163 2.67 11.85 -10.09
N ARG A 164 3.62 11.74 -9.15
CA ARG A 164 3.81 12.70 -8.06
C ARG A 164 4.08 14.10 -8.60
N ASN A 165 4.99 14.24 -9.57
CA ASN A 165 5.28 15.53 -10.19
C ASN A 165 4.04 16.14 -10.88
N VAL A 166 3.26 15.33 -11.61
CA VAL A 166 2.02 15.79 -12.25
C VAL A 166 0.97 16.21 -11.21
N MET A 167 0.83 15.43 -10.14
CA MET A 167 -0.08 15.72 -9.03
C MET A 167 0.32 17.01 -8.30
N ASP A 168 1.60 17.18 -7.97
CA ASP A 168 2.10 18.39 -7.30
C ASP A 168 1.84 19.63 -8.16
N ASN A 169 2.03 19.54 -9.47
CA ASN A 169 1.69 20.64 -10.39
C ASN A 169 0.18 20.90 -10.45
N ALA A 170 -0.66 19.86 -10.44
CA ALA A 170 -2.11 20.00 -10.42
C ALA A 170 -2.59 20.69 -9.13
N ILE A 171 -2.04 20.31 -7.96
CA ILE A 171 -2.35 20.95 -6.67
C ILE A 171 -1.89 22.41 -6.65
N LYS A 172 -0.71 22.72 -7.21
CA LYS A 172 -0.23 24.10 -7.35
C LYS A 172 -1.17 24.94 -8.21
N ASN A 173 -1.58 24.42 -9.37
CA ASN A 173 -2.52 25.10 -10.25
C ASN A 173 -3.87 25.32 -9.57
N LEU A 174 -4.41 24.30 -8.89
CA LEU A 174 -5.63 24.45 -8.08
C LEU A 174 -5.46 25.54 -7.03
N SER A 175 -4.31 25.61 -6.35
CA SER A 175 -4.04 26.66 -5.37
C SER A 175 -4.06 28.07 -6.00
N VAL A 176 -3.58 28.25 -7.23
CA VAL A 176 -3.68 29.53 -7.93
C VAL A 176 -5.14 29.88 -8.21
N LEU A 177 -5.91 28.93 -8.75
CA LEU A 177 -7.34 29.12 -9.04
C LEU A 177 -8.15 29.43 -7.77
N GLU A 178 -7.80 28.83 -6.63
CA GLU A 178 -8.41 29.11 -5.32
C GLU A 178 -8.16 30.53 -4.84
N PHE A 179 -6.97 31.09 -5.07
CA PHE A 179 -6.67 32.49 -4.74
C PHE A 179 -7.28 33.49 -5.72
N GLU A 180 -7.50 33.09 -6.98
CA GLU A 180 -8.14 33.91 -8.00
C GLU A 180 -9.68 33.79 -8.01
N ASP A 181 -10.24 32.92 -7.17
CA ASP A 181 -11.68 32.70 -6.98
C ASP A 181 -12.40 32.19 -8.26
N ILE A 182 -11.70 31.36 -9.05
CA ILE A 182 -12.16 30.85 -10.37
C ILE A 182 -12.06 29.33 -10.50
N VAL A 183 -12.16 28.60 -9.38
CA VAL A 183 -12.09 27.13 -9.38
C VAL A 183 -13.34 26.52 -9.99
N THR A 184 -13.16 25.54 -10.87
CA THR A 184 -14.24 24.72 -11.42
C THR A 184 -14.27 23.32 -10.79
N LEU A 185 -15.39 22.62 -10.95
CA LEU A 185 -15.53 21.23 -10.52
C LEU A 185 -14.53 20.30 -11.23
N ASP A 186 -14.25 20.58 -12.50
CA ASP A 186 -13.25 19.85 -13.28
C ASP A 186 -11.85 19.96 -12.68
N ASP A 187 -11.44 21.15 -12.24
CA ASP A 187 -10.12 21.36 -11.63
C ASP A 187 -9.95 20.49 -10.38
N VAL A 188 -10.96 20.46 -9.52
CA VAL A 188 -10.94 19.67 -8.28
C VAL A 188 -10.93 18.18 -8.57
N ALA A 189 -11.83 17.72 -9.44
CA ALA A 189 -11.93 16.32 -9.78
C ALA A 189 -10.66 15.83 -10.50
N TYR A 190 -10.01 16.67 -11.30
CA TYR A 190 -8.71 16.39 -11.89
C TYR A 190 -7.61 16.21 -10.83
N VAL A 191 -7.54 17.08 -9.82
CA VAL A 191 -6.57 16.91 -8.72
C VAL A 191 -6.81 15.62 -7.95
N ILE A 192 -8.05 15.33 -7.58
CA ILE A 192 -8.42 14.09 -6.88
C ILE A 192 -8.03 12.86 -7.72
N GLN A 193 -8.28 12.89 -9.03
CA GLN A 193 -7.86 11.83 -9.95
C GLN A 193 -6.34 11.59 -9.89
N ARG A 194 -5.53 12.66 -9.93
CA ARG A 194 -4.06 12.54 -9.89
C ARG A 194 -3.56 11.99 -8.56
N ILE A 195 -4.17 12.38 -7.45
CA ILE A 195 -3.87 11.83 -6.12
C ILE A 195 -4.17 10.33 -6.10
N GLU A 196 -5.35 9.91 -6.55
CA GLU A 196 -5.74 8.50 -6.59
C GLU A 196 -4.79 7.67 -7.47
N MET A 197 -4.32 8.21 -8.61
CA MET A 197 -3.32 7.54 -9.44
C MET A 197 -1.99 7.31 -8.72
N VAL A 198 -1.51 8.29 -7.93
CA VAL A 198 -0.30 8.15 -7.09
C VAL A 198 -0.52 7.03 -6.06
N MET A 199 -1.67 7.04 -5.38
CA MET A 199 -1.98 6.08 -4.31
C MET A 199 -2.13 4.64 -4.81
N ARG A 200 -2.60 4.44 -6.05
CA ARG A 200 -2.64 3.10 -6.67
C ARG A 200 -1.27 2.52 -6.95
N VAL A 201 -0.36 3.32 -7.51
CA VAL A 201 1.01 2.88 -7.80
C VAL A 201 1.76 2.63 -6.48
N ALA A 202 1.51 3.44 -5.45
CA ALA A 202 2.03 3.22 -4.11
C ALA A 202 1.57 1.88 -3.51
N ALA A 203 0.30 1.53 -3.61
CA ALA A 203 -0.21 0.24 -3.15
C ALA A 203 0.42 -0.96 -3.90
N GLU A 204 0.77 -0.80 -5.18
CA GLU A 204 1.54 -1.81 -5.90
C GLU A 204 3.00 -1.90 -5.40
N MET A 205 3.62 -0.75 -5.12
CA MET A 205 4.97 -0.66 -4.56
C MET A 205 5.10 -1.35 -3.20
N GLU A 206 4.12 -1.20 -2.32
CA GLU A 206 4.09 -1.88 -1.02
C GLU A 206 4.12 -3.41 -1.15
N ARG A 207 3.47 -3.96 -2.18
CA ARG A 207 3.52 -5.41 -2.46
C ARG A 207 4.92 -5.84 -2.86
N TYR A 208 5.60 -5.07 -3.71
CA TYR A 208 6.99 -5.35 -4.08
C TYR A 208 7.94 -5.23 -2.87
N ILE A 209 7.75 -4.23 -2.01
CA ILE A 209 8.53 -4.06 -0.78
C ILE A 209 8.34 -5.27 0.14
N CYS A 210 7.10 -5.74 0.31
CA CYS A 210 6.82 -6.93 1.09
C CYS A 210 7.48 -8.19 0.52
N GLU A 211 7.47 -8.37 -0.81
CA GLU A 211 8.13 -9.49 -1.48
C GLU A 211 9.67 -9.41 -1.37
N LEU A 212 10.25 -8.21 -1.29
CA LEU A 212 11.70 -7.96 -1.21
C LEU A 212 12.27 -8.01 0.21
N GLY A 213 11.45 -7.87 1.25
CA GLY A 213 11.90 -7.98 2.64
C GLY A 213 13.02 -6.99 2.96
N LYS A 214 14.17 -7.49 3.43
CA LYS A 214 15.30 -6.62 3.83
C LYS A 214 15.94 -5.87 2.66
N GLU A 215 15.88 -6.44 1.46
CA GLU A 215 16.42 -5.81 0.24
C GLU A 215 15.61 -4.58 -0.18
N ALA A 216 14.40 -4.39 0.38
CA ALA A 216 13.50 -3.28 0.06
C ALA A 216 13.84 -1.97 0.80
N ARG A 217 14.88 -1.94 1.64
CA ARG A 217 15.13 -0.82 2.57
C ARG A 217 15.14 0.55 1.89
N LEU A 218 15.90 0.68 0.80
CA LEU A 218 16.00 1.94 0.05
C LEU A 218 14.69 2.31 -0.63
N LEU A 219 14.02 1.34 -1.25
CA LEU A 219 12.71 1.54 -1.90
C LEU A 219 11.65 2.02 -0.90
N THR A 220 11.68 1.50 0.33
CA THR A 220 10.76 1.92 1.41
C THR A 220 10.99 3.36 1.81
N MET A 221 12.25 3.79 1.92
CA MET A 221 12.59 5.19 2.22
C MET A 221 12.09 6.13 1.12
N GLN A 222 12.32 5.77 -0.14
CA GLN A 222 11.88 6.57 -1.29
C GLN A 222 10.35 6.63 -1.41
N LEU A 223 9.65 5.52 -1.17
CA LEU A 223 8.19 5.49 -1.17
C LEU A 223 7.62 6.43 -0.10
N ASN A 224 8.14 6.36 1.14
CA ASN A 224 7.70 7.21 2.24
C ASN A 224 7.93 8.70 1.95
N GLU A 225 9.06 9.04 1.32
CA GLU A 225 9.36 10.41 0.91
C GLU A 225 8.37 10.90 -0.16
N LEU A 226 8.09 10.09 -1.19
CA LEU A 226 7.14 10.42 -2.25
C LEU A 226 5.69 10.53 -1.77
N LEU A 227 5.32 9.82 -0.70
CA LEU A 227 3.98 9.86 -0.11
C LEU A 227 3.82 10.89 1.01
N ALA A 228 4.88 11.61 1.36
CA ALA A 228 4.81 12.64 2.37
C ALA A 228 3.69 13.65 2.04
N ASN A 229 2.80 13.85 3.01
CA ASN A 229 1.64 14.75 2.98
C ASN A 229 0.56 14.45 1.92
N VAL A 230 0.67 13.39 1.11
CA VAL A 230 -0.35 13.09 0.07
C VAL A 230 -1.71 12.80 0.68
N GLU A 231 -1.77 11.87 1.64
CA GLU A 231 -3.03 11.44 2.24
C GLU A 231 -3.70 12.56 3.05
N SER A 232 -2.90 13.40 3.72
CA SER A 232 -3.44 14.56 4.44
C SER A 232 -3.98 15.61 3.49
N ASP A 233 -3.27 15.90 2.40
CA ASP A 233 -3.72 16.87 1.41
C ASP A 233 -4.98 16.38 0.70
N GLU A 234 -5.08 15.08 0.38
CA GLU A 234 -6.27 14.45 -0.19
C GLU A 234 -7.51 14.68 0.67
N LEU A 235 -7.43 14.37 1.96
CA LEU A 235 -8.56 14.55 2.88
C LEU A 235 -8.97 16.01 2.98
N LEU A 236 -8.01 16.94 3.01
CA LEU A 236 -8.30 18.38 3.07
C LEU A 236 -8.93 18.90 1.77
N ILE A 237 -8.51 18.42 0.60
CA ILE A 237 -9.13 18.75 -0.69
C ILE A 237 -10.57 18.23 -0.72
N ILE A 238 -10.79 16.99 -0.29
CA ILE A 238 -12.15 16.43 -0.23
C ILE A 238 -13.01 17.25 0.73
N GLU A 239 -12.50 17.59 1.92
CA GLU A 239 -13.24 18.37 2.91
C GLU A 239 -13.57 19.79 2.42
N ASP A 240 -12.69 20.39 1.61
CA ASP A 240 -12.88 21.72 1.04
C ASP A 240 -13.97 21.79 -0.04
N TYR A 241 -14.22 20.69 -0.75
CA TYR A 241 -15.07 20.67 -1.94
C TYR A 241 -16.24 19.68 -1.89
N MET A 242 -16.32 18.80 -0.89
CA MET A 242 -17.47 17.92 -0.74
C MET A 242 -18.75 18.73 -0.48
N LYS A 243 -19.86 18.29 -1.09
CA LYS A 243 -21.15 18.96 -0.93
C LYS A 243 -21.63 18.88 0.52
N GLU A 244 -22.07 20.01 1.09
CA GLU A 244 -22.46 20.10 2.52
C GLU A 244 -23.57 19.12 2.93
N ASN A 245 -24.48 18.80 2.01
CA ASN A 245 -25.61 17.91 2.27
C ASN A 245 -25.26 16.42 2.11
N LEU A 246 -23.99 16.06 1.92
CA LEU A 246 -23.57 14.67 1.84
C LEU A 246 -23.54 14.07 3.26
N ASN A 247 -24.26 12.97 3.48
CA ASN A 247 -24.19 12.20 4.72
C ASN A 247 -22.92 11.33 4.79
N SER A 248 -21.79 11.83 4.28
CA SER A 248 -20.51 11.11 4.26
C SER A 248 -19.38 12.02 4.71
N THR A 249 -18.42 11.43 5.41
CA THR A 249 -17.16 12.05 5.83
C THR A 249 -16.15 12.03 4.68
N ALA A 250 -15.13 12.91 4.71
CA ALA A 250 -14.04 12.90 3.74
C ALA A 250 -13.33 11.53 3.65
N GLU A 251 -13.18 10.83 4.78
CA GLU A 251 -12.62 9.47 4.81
C GLU A 251 -13.50 8.48 4.06
N GLN A 252 -14.83 8.54 4.23
CA GLN A 252 -15.75 7.65 3.51
C GLN A 252 -15.72 7.92 2.00
N ILE A 253 -15.69 9.19 1.59
CA ILE A 253 -15.55 9.58 0.18
C ILE A 253 -14.24 9.02 -0.39
N ARG A 254 -13.13 9.17 0.33
CA ARG A 254 -11.83 8.61 -0.05
C ARG A 254 -11.90 7.10 -0.24
N GLU A 255 -12.52 6.37 0.69
CA GLU A 255 -12.69 4.92 0.55
C GLU A 255 -13.55 4.53 -0.67
N GLU A 256 -14.57 5.32 -1.04
CA GLU A 256 -15.32 5.09 -2.28
C GLU A 256 -14.47 5.36 -3.53
N LEU A 257 -13.64 6.41 -3.54
CA LEU A 257 -12.71 6.70 -4.63
C LEU A 257 -11.71 5.55 -4.85
N ARG A 258 -11.19 4.99 -3.75
CA ARG A 258 -10.25 3.84 -3.78
C ARG A 258 -10.86 2.57 -4.37
N LYS A 259 -12.20 2.43 -4.38
CA LYS A 259 -12.90 1.26 -4.95
C LYS A 259 -13.05 1.33 -6.47
N LEU A 260 -12.92 2.51 -7.08
CA LEU A 260 -13.08 2.68 -8.52
C LEU A 260 -12.09 1.77 -9.28
N SER A 261 -12.50 1.17 -10.38
CA SER A 261 -11.56 0.57 -11.32
C SER A 261 -10.73 1.66 -12.01
N PHE A 262 -9.63 1.27 -12.67
CA PHE A 262 -8.83 2.25 -13.42
C PHE A 262 -9.67 2.93 -14.51
N GLY A 263 -10.55 2.20 -15.20
CA GLY A 263 -11.43 2.77 -16.22
C GLY A 263 -12.44 3.77 -15.65
N GLU A 264 -13.05 3.46 -14.51
CA GLU A 264 -14.03 4.35 -13.86
C GLU A 264 -13.36 5.61 -13.29
N LEU A 265 -12.13 5.49 -12.78
CA LEU A 265 -11.33 6.64 -12.30
C LEU A 265 -11.01 7.63 -13.42
N MET A 266 -10.77 7.15 -14.64
CA MET A 266 -10.43 8.00 -15.77
C MET A 266 -11.61 8.89 -16.20
N ASP A 267 -12.84 8.50 -15.87
CA ASP A 267 -14.03 9.31 -16.08
C ASP A 267 -14.28 10.24 -14.88
N ILE A 268 -13.94 11.51 -15.07
CA ILE A 268 -14.04 12.59 -14.08
C ILE A 268 -15.46 12.70 -13.50
N SER A 269 -16.49 12.37 -14.28
CA SER A 269 -17.89 12.37 -13.85
C SER A 269 -18.14 11.48 -12.63
N ASN A 270 -17.44 10.34 -12.54
CA ASN A 270 -17.58 9.43 -11.40
C ASN A 270 -17.03 10.04 -10.12
N ILE A 271 -15.91 10.78 -10.22
CA ILE A 271 -15.31 11.49 -9.09
C ILE A 271 -16.28 12.58 -8.61
N CYS A 272 -16.79 13.41 -9.53
CA CYS A 272 -17.77 14.46 -9.23
C CYS A 272 -19.01 13.91 -8.50
N ARG A 273 -19.52 12.77 -8.95
CA ARG A 273 -20.67 12.10 -8.32
C ARG A 273 -20.37 11.64 -6.90
N ILE A 274 -19.18 11.10 -6.67
CA ILE A 274 -18.75 10.61 -5.34
C ILE A 274 -18.60 11.76 -4.34
N ILE A 275 -18.11 12.93 -4.77
CA ILE A 275 -18.02 14.13 -3.91
C ILE A 275 -19.36 14.89 -3.76
N GLY A 276 -20.42 14.45 -4.46
CA GLY A 276 -21.80 14.90 -4.25
C GLY A 276 -22.44 15.73 -5.35
N PHE A 277 -21.78 15.93 -6.49
CA PHE A 277 -22.33 16.74 -7.58
C PHE A 277 -23.00 15.86 -8.65
N ASP A 278 -24.14 16.32 -9.13
CA ASP A 278 -24.86 15.66 -10.22
C ASP A 278 -24.15 15.94 -11.55
N THR A 279 -24.04 14.95 -12.42
CA THR A 279 -23.23 15.02 -13.64
C THR A 279 -24.06 15.44 -14.86
N ASP A 280 -24.68 16.61 -14.82
CA ASP A 280 -25.28 17.25 -16.01
C ASP A 280 -24.21 18.02 -16.79
N VAL A 281 -24.39 18.21 -18.11
CA VAL A 281 -23.36 18.74 -19.04
C VAL A 281 -22.76 20.09 -18.63
N ASN A 282 -23.51 20.94 -17.91
CA ASN A 282 -23.05 22.26 -17.46
C ASN A 282 -22.42 22.25 -16.05
N THR A 283 -22.36 21.09 -15.39
CA THR A 283 -21.91 21.01 -13.98
C THR A 283 -20.38 21.11 -13.87
N PHE A 284 -19.67 20.74 -14.92
CA PHE A 284 -18.20 20.75 -14.95
C PHE A 284 -17.62 22.17 -14.92
N ASP A 285 -18.24 23.11 -15.65
CA ASP A 285 -17.90 24.55 -15.65
C ASP A 285 -18.50 25.31 -14.44
N THR A 286 -19.14 24.61 -13.50
CA THR A 286 -19.72 25.25 -12.33
C THR A 286 -18.61 25.75 -11.42
N ALA A 287 -18.61 27.06 -11.16
CA ALA A 287 -17.72 27.67 -10.18
C ALA A 287 -18.02 27.12 -8.78
N ILE A 288 -16.98 26.59 -8.13
CA ILE A 288 -17.05 26.05 -6.78
C ILE A 288 -16.01 26.74 -5.90
N PHE A 289 -16.32 26.87 -4.61
CA PHE A 289 -15.51 27.65 -3.69
C PHE A 289 -14.94 26.73 -2.61
N PRO A 290 -13.61 26.74 -2.39
CA PRO A 290 -13.02 25.98 -1.29
C PRO A 290 -13.51 26.55 0.04
N ARG A 291 -13.75 25.68 1.01
CA ARG A 291 -14.02 26.10 2.40
C ARG A 291 -12.81 26.77 3.04
N GLY A 292 -11.60 26.27 2.77
CA GLY A 292 -10.31 26.87 3.14
C GLY A 292 -9.44 26.01 4.08
N TYR A 293 -9.86 24.79 4.42
CA TYR A 293 -9.14 23.87 5.29
C TYR A 293 -7.71 23.61 4.82
N ARG A 294 -7.51 23.37 3.52
CA ARG A 294 -6.21 23.04 2.95
C ARG A 294 -5.22 24.19 2.96
N LEU A 295 -5.64 25.38 2.54
CA LEU A 295 -4.74 26.53 2.49
C LEU A 295 -4.43 27.08 3.88
N LEU A 296 -5.39 26.99 4.82
CA LEU A 296 -5.17 27.34 6.22
C LEU A 296 -4.24 26.36 6.94
N SER A 297 -4.29 25.05 6.62
CA SER A 297 -3.42 24.06 7.26
C SER A 297 -1.94 24.22 6.90
N LYS A 298 -1.64 24.87 5.76
CA LYS A 298 -0.27 25.23 5.35
C LYS A 298 0.34 26.33 6.23
N ILE A 299 -0.46 27.04 7.02
CA ILE A 299 0.04 28.10 7.90
C ILE A 299 0.63 27.47 9.16
N PRO A 300 1.93 27.68 9.45
CA PRO A 300 2.55 27.12 10.64
C PRO A 300 1.85 27.58 11.92
N ARG A 301 1.68 26.66 12.88
CA ARG A 301 1.17 26.94 14.24
C ARG A 301 -0.31 27.33 14.31
N VAL A 302 -1.11 27.04 13.28
CA VAL A 302 -2.57 27.16 13.34
C VAL A 302 -3.18 25.77 13.61
N PRO A 303 -3.77 25.53 14.81
CA PRO A 303 -4.39 24.24 15.12
C PRO A 303 -5.65 23.98 14.30
N LEU A 304 -5.96 22.71 14.02
CA LEU A 304 -7.12 22.31 13.21
C LEU A 304 -8.48 22.79 13.78
N HIS A 305 -8.64 22.89 15.10
CA HIS A 305 -9.87 23.40 15.70
C HIS A 305 -10.09 24.89 15.37
N VAL A 306 -9.01 25.68 15.27
CA VAL A 306 -9.08 27.08 14.87
C VAL A 306 -9.47 27.20 13.40
N ILE A 307 -8.95 26.32 12.56
CA ILE A 307 -9.30 26.25 11.13
C ILE A 307 -10.80 25.96 10.96
N ARG A 308 -11.35 25.00 11.71
CA ARG A 308 -12.80 24.73 11.70
C ARG A 308 -13.62 25.95 12.09
N ASN A 309 -13.26 26.63 13.18
CA ASN A 309 -13.99 27.83 13.62
C ASN A 309 -13.96 28.96 12.57
N LEU A 310 -12.85 29.10 11.83
CA LEU A 310 -12.74 30.05 10.71
C LEU A 310 -13.69 29.68 9.58
N VAL A 311 -13.63 28.43 9.14
CA VAL A 311 -14.48 27.92 8.05
C VAL A 311 -15.96 28.06 8.42
N GLU A 312 -16.34 27.72 9.65
CA GLU A 312 -17.72 27.85 10.13
C GLU A 312 -18.20 29.32 10.17
N LYS A 313 -17.34 30.27 10.54
CA LYS A 313 -17.71 31.70 10.58
C LYS A 313 -17.80 32.34 9.18
N PHE A 314 -16.84 32.05 8.31
CA PHE A 314 -16.68 32.74 7.02
C PHE A 314 -17.21 31.97 5.81
N LEU A 315 -17.62 30.70 6.01
CA LEU A 315 -18.20 29.76 5.04
C LEU A 315 -17.29 29.32 3.89
N ASN A 316 -16.48 30.23 3.34
CA ASN A 316 -15.54 29.95 2.26
C ASN A 316 -14.21 30.68 2.44
N PHE A 317 -13.22 30.21 1.70
CA PHE A 317 -11.85 30.71 1.75
C PHE A 317 -11.75 32.20 1.40
N GLN A 318 -12.54 32.67 0.44
CA GLN A 318 -12.51 34.06 0.01
C GLN A 318 -13.07 35.01 1.09
N GLY A 319 -14.03 34.55 1.89
CA GLY A 319 -14.49 35.23 3.10
C GLY A 319 -13.34 35.40 4.11
N ILE A 320 -12.54 34.36 4.32
CA ILE A 320 -11.40 34.37 5.24
C ILE A 320 -10.29 35.31 4.74
N ILE A 321 -9.99 35.29 3.43
CA ILE A 321 -9.00 36.18 2.82
C ILE A 321 -9.41 37.64 2.98
N ASN A 322 -10.69 37.98 2.83
CA ASN A 322 -11.14 39.37 2.84
C ASN A 322 -11.43 39.89 4.25
N ALA A 323 -11.59 39.01 5.24
CA ALA A 323 -11.80 39.38 6.64
C ALA A 323 -10.72 40.32 7.18
N SER A 324 -11.10 41.33 7.95
CA SER A 324 -10.18 42.19 8.69
C SER A 324 -9.57 41.47 9.90
N ILE A 325 -8.48 42.02 10.46
CA ILE A 325 -7.86 41.46 11.67
C ILE A 325 -8.85 41.43 12.84
N GLY A 326 -9.73 42.43 12.95
CA GLY A 326 -10.77 42.49 13.98
C GLY A 326 -11.81 41.38 13.83
N GLU A 327 -12.30 41.13 12.61
CA GLU A 327 -13.28 40.05 12.36
C GLU A 327 -12.70 38.65 12.62
N LEU A 328 -11.39 38.47 12.35
CA LEU A 328 -10.66 37.25 12.69
C LEU A 328 -10.44 37.10 14.20
N ASP A 329 -10.18 38.20 14.93
CA ASP A 329 -10.00 38.19 16.39
C ASP A 329 -11.26 37.74 17.14
N GLU A 330 -12.44 38.09 16.62
CA GLU A 330 -13.74 37.67 17.15
C GLU A 330 -14.01 36.17 17.03
N VAL A 331 -13.24 35.41 16.25
CA VAL A 331 -13.39 33.96 16.13
C VAL A 331 -12.83 33.29 17.37
N GLU A 332 -13.60 32.36 17.94
CA GLU A 332 -13.19 31.63 19.14
C GLU A 332 -11.84 30.93 18.91
N GLY A 333 -10.85 31.26 19.77
CA GLY A 333 -9.53 30.64 19.74
C GLY A 333 -8.50 31.30 18.82
N ILE A 334 -8.76 32.46 18.21
CA ILE A 334 -7.76 33.17 17.39
C ILE A 334 -6.99 34.19 18.24
N GLY A 335 -7.66 35.23 18.73
CA GLY A 335 -6.96 36.34 19.35
C GLY A 335 -6.12 37.16 18.35
N GLU A 336 -5.92 38.45 18.62
CA GLU A 336 -5.29 39.39 17.69
C GLU A 336 -3.94 38.90 17.14
N ALA A 337 -3.13 38.26 17.99
CA ALA A 337 -1.83 37.71 17.60
C ALA A 337 -1.95 36.61 16.54
N ARG A 338 -2.90 35.66 16.66
CA ARG A 338 -3.08 34.60 15.64
C ARG A 338 -3.77 35.14 14.39
N ALA A 339 -4.68 36.10 14.52
CA ALA A 339 -5.32 36.76 13.38
C ALA A 339 -4.27 37.38 12.45
N ARG A 340 -3.26 38.07 13.01
CA ARG A 340 -2.10 38.57 12.24
C ARG A 340 -1.28 37.45 11.61
N ILE A 341 -1.02 36.36 12.34
CA ILE A 341 -0.28 35.20 11.80
C ILE A 341 -1.01 34.56 10.62
N ILE A 342 -2.34 34.43 10.69
CA ILE A 342 -3.15 33.84 9.63
C ILE A 342 -3.10 34.73 8.38
N LYS A 343 -3.34 36.04 8.52
CA LYS A 343 -3.27 36.99 7.41
C LYS A 343 -1.91 37.01 6.72
N GLU A 344 -0.86 37.13 7.51
CA GLU A 344 0.51 37.15 7.01
C GLU A 344 0.91 35.79 6.41
N GLY A 345 0.45 34.69 7.01
CA GLY A 345 0.63 33.33 6.51
C GLY A 345 0.00 33.12 5.14
N LEU A 346 -1.27 33.50 4.97
CA LEU A 346 -1.98 33.43 3.69
C LEU A 346 -1.29 34.28 2.62
N ARG A 347 -0.87 35.50 2.98
CA ARG A 347 -0.13 36.38 2.07
C ARG A 347 1.19 35.74 1.60
N ARG A 348 1.95 35.12 2.51
CA ARG A 348 3.20 34.43 2.14
C ARG A 348 2.96 33.22 1.24
N VAL A 349 1.92 32.44 1.52
CA VAL A 349 1.53 31.30 0.67
C VAL A 349 1.18 31.80 -0.73
N GLN A 350 0.41 32.88 -0.82
CA GLN A 350 0.05 33.53 -2.08
C GLN A 350 1.29 34.01 -2.85
N GLU A 351 2.20 34.76 -2.20
CA GLU A 351 3.42 35.27 -2.82
C GLU A 351 4.33 34.15 -3.34
N GLN A 352 4.47 33.05 -2.59
CA GLN A 352 5.26 31.88 -3.00
C GLN A 352 4.66 31.19 -4.24
N LEU A 353 3.34 31.00 -4.27
CA LEU A 353 2.64 30.39 -5.39
C LEU A 353 2.86 31.18 -6.69
N PHE A 354 2.67 32.51 -6.65
CA PHE A 354 2.84 33.35 -7.84
C PHE A 354 4.29 33.48 -8.32
N LEU A 355 5.27 33.37 -7.43
CA LEU A 355 6.68 33.36 -7.81
C LEU A 355 7.05 32.08 -8.56
N ASP A 356 6.51 30.94 -8.13
CA ASP A 356 6.74 29.65 -8.78
C ASP A 356 6.02 29.56 -10.13
N SER A 357 4.80 30.08 -10.25
CA SER A 357 4.05 30.11 -11.52
C SER A 357 4.70 30.98 -12.60
N ARG A 358 5.55 31.95 -12.24
CA ARG A 358 6.30 32.79 -13.20
C ARG A 358 7.63 32.18 -13.65
N ARG A 359 8.07 31.08 -13.03
CA ARG A 359 9.34 30.40 -13.34
C ARG A 359 9.18 29.19 -14.26
N ILE A 360 7.94 28.79 -14.54
CA ILE A 360 7.54 27.83 -15.57
C ILE A 360 7.25 28.63 -16.85
#